data_AF-A0AAE6WGP8-F1
#
_entry.id   AF-A0AAE6WGP8-F1
#
_cell.length_a   1.000
_cell.length_b   1.000
_cell.length_c   1.000
_cell.angle_alpha   90.00
_cell.angle_beta   90.00
_cell.angle_gamma   90.00
#
_symmetry.space_group_name_H-M   'P 1'
#
loop_
_entity.id
_entity.type
_entity.pdbx_description
1 polymer ?
#
loop_
_entity_poly.entity_id
_entity_poly.type
_entity_poly.pdbx_seq_one_letter_code
_entity_poly.pdbx_strand_id
1 'polypeptide(L)'
;MERRSRAILQRADDGGAWLMVKLDHMPNLDHIETVAGSKEQFYVDWELADTRRVRKKQRRLFFALLNDIVDHFVVPQDFLKDMFYLQYQYYTGKEISLADHTRSSVTDANVLIELVVDFMFEWHVPFAKGYELLPKEEQYFIYQCCRHRVCLVCGLPADIHHVDTVGMGSDRNKVDHTQHRVLPLCRTHHQNYHQLGPERFAELYHVPVNGIKLDEETLKKINVRGNYES
;
A
#
# COMPACT_ATOMS: atom_id res chain seq x y z
N MET A 1 23.19 -9.97 -13.78
CA MET A 1 22.22 -9.03 -14.38
C MET A 1 20.95 -9.82 -14.61
N GLU A 2 19.90 -9.60 -13.82
CA GLU A 2 18.60 -10.23 -14.09
C GLU A 2 18.16 -9.84 -15.51
N ARG A 3 18.19 -10.83 -16.41
CA ARG A 3 17.68 -10.67 -17.77
C ARG A 3 16.18 -10.80 -17.70
N ARG A 4 15.47 -9.69 -17.93
CA ARG A 4 14.01 -9.70 -18.07
C ARG A 4 13.67 -10.14 -19.49
N SER A 5 12.89 -11.20 -19.64
CA SER A 5 12.41 -11.63 -20.95
C SER A 5 11.35 -10.67 -21.49
N ARG A 6 11.38 -10.41 -22.80
CA ARG A 6 10.35 -9.61 -23.46
C ARG A 6 9.14 -10.49 -23.76
N ALA A 7 7.95 -10.03 -23.37
CA ALA A 7 6.69 -10.67 -23.72
C ALA A 7 5.88 -9.82 -24.71
N ILE A 8 5.06 -10.48 -25.53
CA ILE A 8 4.09 -9.85 -26.43
C ILE A 8 2.72 -10.50 -26.24
N LEU A 9 1.66 -9.72 -26.43
CA LEU A 9 0.30 -10.24 -26.49
C LEU A 9 -0.05 -10.57 -27.93
N GLN A 10 -0.41 -11.83 -28.19
CA GLN A 10 -0.94 -12.29 -29.47
C GLN A 10 -2.43 -12.58 -29.31
N ARG A 11 -3.28 -11.92 -30.10
CA ARG A 11 -4.73 -12.20 -30.10
C ARG A 11 -4.99 -13.59 -30.70
N ALA A 12 -5.91 -14.32 -30.08
CA ALA A 12 -6.40 -15.60 -30.57
C ALA A 12 -7.74 -15.41 -31.31
N ASP A 13 -8.08 -16.35 -32.18
CA ASP A 13 -9.27 -16.28 -33.04
C ASP A 13 -10.59 -16.47 -32.27
N ASP A 14 -10.53 -17.06 -31.08
CA ASP A 14 -11.66 -17.28 -30.16
C ASP A 14 -12.01 -16.03 -29.33
N GLY A 15 -11.35 -14.89 -29.57
CA GLY A 15 -11.50 -13.66 -28.81
C GLY A 15 -10.58 -13.56 -27.58
N GLY A 16 -9.78 -14.59 -27.29
CA GLY A 16 -8.75 -14.59 -26.25
C GLY A 16 -7.43 -13.94 -26.68
N ALA A 17 -6.42 -14.01 -25.81
CA ALA A 17 -5.05 -13.59 -26.12
C ALA A 17 -4.01 -14.46 -25.40
N TRP A 18 -2.93 -14.77 -26.09
CA TRP A 18 -1.75 -15.44 -25.56
C TRP A 18 -0.69 -14.43 -25.15
N LEU A 19 -0.07 -14.63 -23.98
CA LEU A 19 1.15 -13.94 -23.60
C LEU A 19 2.36 -14.78 -24.06
N MET A 20 3.01 -14.37 -25.14
CA MET A 20 4.19 -15.04 -25.65
C MET A 20 5.45 -14.44 -25.08
N VAL A 21 6.29 -15.25 -24.44
CA VAL A 21 7.58 -14.81 -23.88
C VAL A 21 8.71 -15.25 -24.81
N LYS A 22 9.56 -14.30 -25.23
CA LYS A 22 10.79 -14.65 -25.96
C LYS A 22 11.80 -15.22 -24.97
N LEU A 23 12.15 -16.49 -25.16
CA LEU A 23 13.18 -17.17 -24.39
C LEU A 23 14.56 -16.89 -25.00
N ASP A 24 15.52 -16.53 -24.16
CA ASP A 24 16.92 -16.33 -24.61
C ASP A 24 17.58 -17.67 -24.97
N HIS A 25 17.13 -18.76 -24.34
CA HIS A 25 17.60 -20.13 -24.57
C HIS A 25 16.43 -21.10 -24.39
N MET A 26 16.49 -22.26 -25.05
CA MET A 26 15.49 -23.30 -24.86
C MET A 26 15.55 -23.86 -23.43
N PRO A 27 14.40 -24.00 -22.75
CA PRO A 27 14.35 -24.62 -21.43
C PRO A 27 14.48 -26.14 -21.53
N ASN A 28 14.73 -26.80 -20.40
CA ASN A 28 14.75 -28.26 -20.34
C ASN A 28 13.31 -28.81 -20.50
N LEU A 29 13.00 -29.30 -21.70
CA LEU A 29 11.67 -29.79 -22.04
C LEU A 29 11.29 -31.06 -21.26
N ASP A 30 12.25 -31.91 -20.89
CA ASP A 30 11.95 -33.13 -20.12
C ASP A 30 11.57 -32.78 -18.68
N HIS A 31 12.20 -31.75 -18.12
CA HIS A 31 11.80 -31.22 -16.82
C HIS A 31 10.39 -30.60 -16.87
N ILE A 32 10.07 -29.84 -17.93
CA ILE A 32 8.74 -29.25 -18.13
C ILE A 32 7.67 -30.35 -18.21
N GLU A 33 7.90 -31.40 -19.00
CA GLU A 33 6.97 -32.54 -19.09
C GLU A 33 6.79 -33.24 -17.75
N THR A 34 7.87 -33.40 -16.99
CA THR A 34 7.82 -34.02 -15.65
C THR A 34 6.93 -33.22 -14.69
N VAL A 35 7.00 -31.89 -14.71
CA VAL A 35 6.29 -31.02 -13.76
C VAL A 35 4.88 -30.66 -14.23
N ALA A 36 4.72 -30.37 -15.52
CA ALA A 36 3.49 -29.84 -16.09
C ALA A 36 2.67 -30.86 -16.90
N GLY A 37 3.21 -32.06 -17.18
CA GLY A 37 2.53 -33.11 -17.94
C GLY A 37 2.40 -32.83 -19.44
N SER A 38 2.95 -31.72 -19.94
CA SER A 38 2.92 -31.35 -21.36
C SER A 38 4.12 -30.48 -21.72
N LYS A 39 4.67 -30.69 -22.93
CA LYS A 39 5.72 -29.85 -23.53
C LYS A 39 5.15 -28.67 -24.33
N GLU A 40 3.86 -28.69 -24.64
CA GLU A 40 3.22 -27.76 -25.57
C GLU A 40 2.48 -26.62 -24.86
N GLN A 41 1.72 -26.94 -23.81
CA GLN A 41 0.95 -25.97 -23.04
C GLN A 41 1.05 -26.29 -21.56
N PHE A 42 1.47 -25.31 -20.77
CA PHE A 42 1.65 -25.45 -19.33
C PHE A 42 1.46 -24.10 -18.65
N TYR A 43 1.12 -24.15 -17.36
CA TYR A 43 0.94 -22.94 -16.54
C TYR A 43 2.29 -22.40 -16.07
N VAL A 44 2.40 -21.08 -16.06
CA VAL A 44 3.57 -20.36 -15.55
C VAL A 44 3.11 -19.25 -14.62
N ASP A 45 3.76 -19.16 -13.46
CA ASP A 45 3.66 -17.98 -12.61
C ASP A 45 4.53 -16.88 -13.23
N TRP A 46 3.97 -15.68 -13.35
CA TRP A 46 4.68 -14.54 -13.94
C TRP A 46 4.40 -13.27 -13.14
N GLU A 47 5.41 -12.41 -13.03
CA GLU A 47 5.28 -11.07 -12.46
C GLU A 47 5.47 -10.01 -13.56
N LEU A 48 4.65 -8.96 -13.54
CA LEU A 48 4.88 -7.81 -14.41
C LEU A 48 6.07 -7.01 -13.90
N ALA A 49 7.13 -6.97 -14.71
CA ALA A 49 8.32 -6.21 -14.36
C ALA A 49 8.07 -4.69 -14.42
N ASP A 50 8.11 -4.00 -13.26
CA ASP A 50 8.11 -2.54 -13.25
C ASP A 50 9.46 -2.01 -13.78
N THR A 51 9.41 -1.29 -14.89
CA THR A 51 10.58 -0.72 -15.57
C THR A 51 10.85 0.73 -15.17
N ARG A 52 9.94 1.36 -14.41
CA ARG A 52 10.09 2.74 -13.93
C ARG A 52 11.09 2.74 -12.78
N ARG A 53 12.08 3.62 -12.80
CA ARG A 53 13.08 3.75 -11.72
C ARG A 53 12.54 4.56 -10.55
N VAL A 54 13.09 4.30 -9.35
CA VAL A 54 12.83 5.09 -8.14
C VAL A 54 12.86 6.59 -8.45
N ARG A 55 11.81 7.30 -8.04
CA ARG A 55 11.71 8.75 -8.23
C ARG A 55 12.40 9.49 -7.10
N LYS A 56 12.95 10.68 -7.41
CA LYS A 56 13.53 11.59 -6.39
C LYS A 56 12.57 11.88 -5.23
N LYS A 57 11.26 12.00 -5.51
CA LYS A 57 10.24 12.23 -4.47
C LYS A 57 10.10 11.04 -3.51
N GLN A 58 10.08 9.80 -4.02
CA GLN A 58 10.02 8.59 -3.19
C GLN A 58 11.27 8.47 -2.30
N ARG A 59 12.45 8.70 -2.86
CA ARG A 59 13.70 8.73 -2.08
C ARG A 59 13.64 9.76 -0.95
N ARG A 60 13.22 10.99 -1.27
CA ARG A 60 13.10 12.06 -0.27
C ARG A 60 12.10 11.70 0.83
N LEU A 61 10.99 11.07 0.47
CA LEU A 61 9.98 10.61 1.42
C LEU A 61 10.56 9.55 2.36
N PHE A 62 11.19 8.50 1.83
CA PHE A 62 11.82 7.45 2.64
C PHE A 62 12.77 8.04 3.69
N PHE A 63 13.71 8.90 3.28
CA PHE A 63 14.68 9.47 4.23
C PHE A 63 14.05 10.49 5.20
N ALA A 64 12.98 11.18 4.82
CA ALA A 64 12.25 12.03 5.75
C ALA A 64 11.60 11.20 6.87
N LEU A 65 10.86 10.15 6.49
CA LEU A 65 10.23 9.23 7.45
C LEU A 65 11.27 8.51 8.31
N LEU A 66 12.38 8.08 7.71
CA LEU A 66 13.47 7.44 8.44
C LEU A 66 14.07 8.38 9.50
N ASN A 67 14.21 9.67 9.18
CA ASN A 67 14.71 10.66 10.14
C ASN A 67 13.72 10.92 11.28
N ASP A 68 12.42 10.91 11.00
CA ASP A 68 11.40 11.03 12.05
C ASP A 68 11.54 9.87 13.07
N ILE A 69 11.84 8.66 12.60
CA ILE A 69 12.12 7.50 13.47
C ILE A 69 13.45 7.64 14.21
N VAL A 70 14.51 8.10 13.53
CA VAL A 70 15.83 8.38 14.15
C VAL A 70 15.66 9.33 15.33
N ASP A 71 14.93 10.41 15.14
CA ASP A 71 14.73 11.44 16.17
C ASP A 71 13.88 10.90 17.33
N HIS A 72 12.86 10.10 17.03
CA HIS A 72 11.97 9.52 18.05
C HIS A 72 12.67 8.50 18.95
N PHE A 73 13.46 7.59 18.38
CA PHE A 73 14.13 6.52 19.13
C PHE A 73 15.57 6.85 19.53
N VAL A 74 16.14 7.93 19.00
CA VAL A 74 17.53 8.35 19.23
C VAL A 74 18.51 7.24 18.82
N VAL A 75 18.39 6.77 17.58
CA VAL A 75 19.21 5.69 17.02
C VAL A 75 19.91 6.12 15.72
N PRO A 76 21.06 5.50 15.34
CA PRO A 76 21.74 5.85 14.10
C PRO A 76 20.88 5.60 12.85
N GLN A 77 20.92 6.52 11.88
CA GLN A 77 20.16 6.41 10.63
C GLN A 77 20.53 5.15 9.83
N ASP A 78 21.83 4.82 9.73
CA ASP A 78 22.30 3.66 8.97
C ASP A 78 21.76 2.34 9.55
N PHE A 79 21.65 2.25 10.89
CA PHE A 79 21.04 1.08 11.54
C PHE A 79 19.58 0.88 11.11
N LEU A 80 18.75 1.93 11.15
CA LEU A 80 17.36 1.82 10.73
C LEU A 80 17.23 1.56 9.23
N LYS A 81 18.06 2.20 8.41
CA LYS A 81 18.08 1.98 6.96
C LYS A 81 18.37 0.51 6.64
N ASP A 82 19.40 -0.07 7.26
CA ASP A 82 19.78 -1.46 7.05
C ASP A 82 18.68 -2.41 7.55
N MET A 83 18.04 -2.09 8.68
CA MET A 83 16.88 -2.83 9.19
C MET A 83 15.73 -2.87 8.18
N PHE A 84 15.32 -1.72 7.63
CA PHE A 84 14.24 -1.68 6.63
C PHE A 84 14.62 -2.30 5.29
N TYR A 85 15.89 -2.20 4.87
CA TYR A 85 16.37 -2.86 3.65
C TYR A 85 16.36 -4.38 3.82
N LEU A 86 16.77 -4.88 4.99
CA LEU A 86 16.69 -6.30 5.33
C LEU A 86 15.24 -6.78 5.40
N GLN A 87 14.35 -5.98 6.00
CA GLN A 87 12.92 -6.29 6.05
C GLN A 87 12.31 -6.38 4.64
N TYR A 88 12.62 -5.42 3.75
CA TYR A 88 12.22 -5.48 2.34
C TYR A 88 12.72 -6.75 1.65
N GLN A 89 13.99 -7.11 1.86
CA GLN A 89 14.58 -8.31 1.28
C GLN A 89 13.89 -9.58 1.80
N TYR A 90 13.54 -9.63 3.08
CA TYR A 90 12.79 -10.75 3.65
C TYR A 90 11.39 -10.88 3.02
N TYR A 91 10.67 -9.77 2.83
CA TYR A 91 9.32 -9.79 2.25
C TYR A 91 9.29 -10.09 0.75
N THR A 92 10.30 -9.65 0.00
CA THR A 92 10.25 -9.66 -1.47
C THR A 92 11.23 -10.64 -2.11
N GLY A 93 12.20 -11.14 -1.35
CA GLY A 93 13.35 -11.89 -1.87
C GLY A 93 14.32 -11.06 -2.71
N LYS A 94 14.13 -9.73 -2.80
CA LYS A 94 14.88 -8.82 -3.69
C LYS A 94 15.77 -7.89 -2.86
N GLU A 95 16.93 -7.51 -3.39
CA GLU A 95 17.72 -6.41 -2.82
C GLU A 95 17.18 -5.05 -3.29
N ILE A 96 17.24 -4.05 -2.41
CA ILE A 96 16.82 -2.69 -2.72
C ILE A 96 17.97 -1.69 -2.61
N SER A 97 17.95 -0.69 -3.49
CA SER A 97 18.79 0.49 -3.38
C SER A 97 17.99 1.72 -3.74
N LEU A 98 18.16 2.79 -2.96
CA LEU A 98 17.61 4.10 -3.30
C LEU A 98 18.67 5.03 -3.92
N ALA A 99 19.85 4.56 -4.31
CA ALA A 99 20.88 5.39 -4.94
C ALA A 99 20.43 6.00 -6.29
N ASP A 100 21.14 7.03 -6.80
CA ASP A 100 20.78 7.73 -8.04
C ASP A 100 20.69 6.83 -9.28
N HIS A 101 21.54 5.81 -9.35
CA HIS A 101 21.60 4.88 -10.48
C HIS A 101 21.01 3.51 -10.13
N THR A 102 20.11 3.45 -9.15
CA THR A 102 19.45 2.21 -8.75
C THR A 102 18.67 1.56 -9.89
N ARG A 103 18.61 0.22 -9.85
CA ARG A 103 17.72 -0.60 -10.67
C ARG A 103 16.39 -0.89 -10.00
N SER A 104 16.26 -0.57 -8.70
CA SER A 104 15.00 -0.67 -7.99
C SER A 104 13.94 0.19 -8.67
N SER A 105 12.72 -0.33 -8.68
CA SER A 105 11.61 0.24 -9.38
C SER A 105 10.81 1.23 -8.53
N VAL A 106 9.86 1.92 -9.16
CA VAL A 106 8.86 2.72 -8.43
C VAL A 106 8.09 1.83 -7.46
N THR A 107 7.69 0.63 -7.86
CA THR A 107 7.02 -0.34 -6.99
C THR A 107 7.89 -0.73 -5.80
N ASP A 108 9.18 -1.03 -6.01
CA ASP A 108 10.08 -1.42 -4.92
C ASP A 108 10.22 -0.32 -3.87
N ALA A 109 10.39 0.93 -4.31
CA ALA A 109 10.46 2.06 -3.40
C ALA A 109 9.15 2.30 -2.65
N ASN A 110 7.99 2.04 -3.28
CA ASN A 110 6.71 2.11 -2.57
C ASN A 110 6.66 1.07 -1.46
N VAL A 111 6.90 -0.21 -1.75
CA VAL A 111 6.92 -1.29 -0.75
C VAL A 111 7.81 -0.93 0.44
N LEU A 112 9.02 -0.45 0.18
CA LEU A 112 9.93 -0.03 1.25
C LEU A 112 9.38 1.15 2.07
N ILE A 113 8.76 2.15 1.43
CA ILE A 113 8.14 3.27 2.13
C ILE A 113 6.96 2.76 2.97
N GLU A 114 6.18 1.79 2.51
CA GLU A 114 5.07 1.22 3.29
C GLU A 114 5.61 0.55 4.56
N LEU A 115 6.71 -0.19 4.49
CA LEU A 115 7.35 -0.78 5.68
C LEU A 115 7.74 0.27 6.72
N VAL A 116 8.28 1.40 6.29
CA VAL A 116 8.65 2.51 7.18
C VAL A 116 7.40 3.16 7.78
N VAL A 117 6.39 3.42 6.96
CA VAL A 117 5.11 4.00 7.40
C VAL A 117 4.41 3.08 8.40
N ASP A 118 4.38 1.78 8.14
CA ASP A 118 3.81 0.76 9.02
C ASP A 118 4.51 0.76 10.37
N PHE A 119 5.84 0.81 10.38
CA PHE A 119 6.62 0.91 11.60
C PHE A 119 6.28 2.19 12.37
N MET A 120 6.20 3.34 11.69
CA MET A 120 5.85 4.59 12.35
C MET A 120 4.48 4.53 13.02
N PHE A 121 3.49 3.91 12.36
CA PHE A 121 2.16 3.78 12.94
C PHE A 121 2.12 2.80 14.12
N GLU A 122 2.70 1.62 13.96
CA GLU A 122 2.78 0.58 15.00
C GLU A 122 3.41 1.12 16.29
N TRP A 123 4.47 1.91 16.14
CA TRP A 123 5.24 2.45 17.26
C TRP A 123 4.88 3.90 17.63
N HIS A 124 3.83 4.46 17.03
CA HIS A 124 3.34 5.81 17.28
C HIS A 124 4.42 6.90 17.12
N VAL A 125 5.29 6.74 16.12
CA VAL A 125 6.30 7.73 15.74
C VAL A 125 5.60 8.93 15.11
N PRO A 126 5.83 10.15 15.61
CA PRO A 126 5.23 11.36 15.03
C PRO A 126 5.87 11.69 13.69
N PHE A 127 5.06 12.18 12.77
CA PHE A 127 5.47 12.62 11.45
C PHE A 127 5.91 14.09 11.51
N ALA A 128 7.21 14.39 11.70
CA ALA A 128 7.68 15.74 12.02
C ALA A 128 7.44 16.77 10.89
N LYS A 129 7.35 16.30 9.64
CA LYS A 129 6.86 17.06 8.46
C LYS A 129 5.75 16.33 7.70
N GLY A 130 5.32 15.18 8.21
CA GLY A 130 4.92 14.04 7.37
C GLY A 130 3.45 13.97 7.00
N TYR A 131 2.81 15.12 6.77
CA TYR A 131 1.53 15.18 6.05
C TYR A 131 1.68 15.85 4.67
N GLU A 132 2.63 16.77 4.49
CA GLU A 132 2.77 17.57 3.25
C GLU A 132 3.61 16.89 2.16
N LEU A 133 4.50 15.99 2.54
CA LEU A 133 5.53 15.43 1.66
C LEU A 133 5.15 14.16 0.96
N LEU A 134 3.98 13.61 1.28
CA LEU A 134 3.46 12.56 0.46
C LEU A 134 3.13 13.24 -0.91
N PRO A 135 3.70 12.78 -2.07
CA PRO A 135 3.27 13.19 -3.44
C PRO A 135 2.09 12.44 -4.21
N LYS A 136 0.78 12.74 -3.94
CA LYS A 136 -0.52 12.11 -4.38
C LYS A 136 -1.45 11.47 -3.27
N GLU A 137 -1.18 11.62 -1.99
CA GLU A 137 -1.40 10.58 -0.97
C GLU A 137 -2.33 10.98 0.16
N GLU A 138 -3.18 11.98 0.03
CA GLU A 138 -4.25 12.13 1.02
C GLU A 138 -5.02 10.80 1.17
N GLN A 139 -5.35 10.16 0.05
CA GLN A 139 -6.04 8.86 0.06
C GLN A 139 -5.17 7.71 0.56
N TYR A 140 -3.91 7.64 0.16
CA TYR A 140 -3.00 6.57 0.60
C TYR A 140 -2.65 6.71 2.09
N PHE A 141 -2.53 7.94 2.57
CA PHE A 141 -2.34 8.22 3.99
C PHE A 141 -3.58 7.89 4.80
N ILE A 142 -4.78 8.30 4.37
CA ILE A 142 -6.04 7.88 4.99
C ILE A 142 -6.13 6.35 4.98
N TYR A 143 -5.72 5.69 3.90
CA TYR A 143 -5.69 4.22 3.79
C TYR A 143 -4.79 3.61 4.86
N GLN A 144 -3.57 4.12 5.02
CA GLN A 144 -2.67 3.63 6.06
C GLN A 144 -3.22 3.93 7.46
N CYS A 145 -3.79 5.10 7.70
CA CYS A 145 -4.42 5.41 8.98
C CYS A 145 -5.61 4.48 9.29
N CYS A 146 -6.40 4.10 8.28
CA CYS A 146 -7.48 3.12 8.41
C CYS A 146 -6.92 1.73 8.75
N ARG A 147 -5.90 1.29 8.00
CA ARG A 147 -5.25 -0.01 8.16
C ARG A 147 -4.62 -0.18 9.55
N HIS A 148 -4.02 0.88 10.08
CA HIS A 148 -3.38 0.91 11.39
C HIS A 148 -4.28 1.38 12.53
N ARG A 149 -5.55 1.70 12.25
CA ARG A 149 -6.52 2.17 13.24
C ARG A 149 -6.01 3.36 14.06
N VAL A 150 -5.42 4.34 13.37
CA VAL A 150 -4.87 5.56 13.97
C VAL A 150 -5.57 6.80 13.42
N CYS A 151 -5.71 7.80 14.27
CA CYS A 151 -6.49 8.98 13.96
C CYS A 151 -5.76 9.84 12.93
N LEU A 152 -6.47 10.19 11.86
CA LEU A 152 -5.97 11.07 10.80
C LEU A 152 -5.47 12.42 11.34
N VAL A 153 -6.04 12.91 12.45
CA VAL A 153 -5.71 14.21 13.03
C VAL A 153 -4.58 14.13 14.04
N CYS A 154 -4.56 13.13 14.93
CA CYS A 154 -3.64 13.12 16.08
C CYS A 154 -2.82 11.84 16.26
N GLY A 155 -2.96 10.84 15.38
CA GLY A 155 -2.23 9.58 15.46
C GLY A 155 -2.65 8.62 16.58
N LEU A 156 -3.53 9.03 17.50
CA LEU A 156 -4.07 8.17 18.56
C LEU A 156 -5.00 7.08 18.00
N PRO A 157 -5.24 5.97 18.74
CA PRO A 157 -6.16 4.91 18.30
C PRO A 157 -7.53 5.43 17.84
N ALA A 158 -8.01 4.91 16.73
CA ALA A 158 -9.15 5.44 15.99
C ALA A 158 -10.21 4.40 15.62
N ASP A 159 -11.44 4.91 15.51
CA ASP A 159 -12.56 4.22 14.89
C ASP A 159 -12.62 4.53 13.39
N ILE A 160 -13.23 3.63 12.62
CA ILE A 160 -13.56 3.89 11.22
C ILE A 160 -14.89 4.66 11.21
N HIS A 161 -14.81 5.95 10.93
CA HIS A 161 -15.92 6.86 10.75
C HIS A 161 -16.45 6.77 9.32
N HIS A 162 -17.75 6.54 9.14
CA HIS A 162 -18.43 6.63 7.85
C HIS A 162 -18.74 8.09 7.51
N VAL A 163 -18.18 8.57 6.40
CA VAL A 163 -18.43 9.92 5.87
C VAL A 163 -19.83 9.97 5.23
N ASP A 164 -20.21 8.90 4.55
CA ASP A 164 -21.54 8.78 3.95
C ASP A 164 -22.55 8.29 5.01
N THR A 165 -23.75 8.87 5.03
CA THR A 165 -24.79 8.48 5.98
C THR A 165 -25.21 7.03 5.74
N VAL A 166 -24.84 6.14 6.67
CA VAL A 166 -25.48 4.83 6.79
C VAL A 166 -26.83 5.08 7.43
N GLY A 167 -27.92 4.97 6.64
CA GLY A 167 -29.27 5.36 7.04
C GLY A 167 -29.66 4.84 8.43
N MET A 168 -30.27 5.73 9.24
CA MET A 168 -30.79 5.40 10.58
C MET A 168 -31.62 4.10 10.52
N GLY A 169 -31.22 3.08 11.28
CA GLY A 169 -31.90 1.78 11.34
C GLY A 169 -31.24 0.65 10.54
N SER A 170 -30.20 0.92 9.77
CA SER A 170 -29.41 -0.15 9.15
C SER A 170 -28.53 -0.86 10.18
N ASP A 171 -28.62 -2.19 10.25
CA ASP A 171 -27.70 -3.01 11.02
C ASP A 171 -26.31 -2.90 10.39
N ARG A 172 -25.39 -2.22 11.08
CA ARG A 172 -24.02 -1.98 10.59
C ARG A 172 -23.26 -3.26 10.27
N ASN A 173 -23.67 -4.40 10.84
CA ASN A 173 -23.09 -5.71 10.54
C ASN A 173 -23.60 -6.32 9.22
N LYS A 174 -24.63 -5.73 8.60
CA LYS A 174 -25.26 -6.20 7.36
C LYS A 174 -25.10 -5.22 6.20
N VAL A 175 -24.35 -4.14 6.40
CA VAL A 175 -24.05 -3.14 5.36
C VAL A 175 -22.82 -3.59 4.58
N ASP A 176 -22.85 -3.42 3.26
CA ASP A 176 -21.66 -3.50 2.42
C ASP A 176 -20.86 -2.20 2.55
N HIS A 177 -19.80 -2.24 3.36
CA HIS A 177 -18.95 -1.08 3.63
C HIS A 177 -18.04 -0.69 2.46
N THR A 178 -17.89 -1.54 1.43
CA THR A 178 -17.07 -1.20 0.24
C THR A 178 -17.67 -0.03 -0.54
N GLN A 179 -18.98 0.21 -0.39
CA GLN A 179 -19.69 1.29 -1.06
C GLN A 179 -19.61 2.63 -0.33
N HIS A 180 -19.10 2.66 0.89
CA HIS A 180 -19.06 3.84 1.75
C HIS A 180 -17.65 4.39 1.91
N ARG A 181 -17.55 5.72 1.94
CA ARG A 181 -16.31 6.41 2.24
C ARG A 181 -16.09 6.47 3.74
N VAL A 182 -14.85 6.26 4.14
CA VAL A 182 -14.46 6.23 5.55
C VAL A 182 -13.27 7.12 5.87
N LEU A 183 -13.18 7.53 7.13
CA LEU A 183 -12.05 8.24 7.74
C LEU A 183 -11.69 7.59 9.09
N PRO A 184 -10.42 7.48 9.46
CA PRO A 184 -10.03 6.98 10.76
C PRO A 184 -9.94 8.13 11.77
N LEU A 185 -10.85 8.19 12.74
CA LEU A 185 -10.91 9.26 13.75
C LEU A 185 -10.96 8.67 15.16
N CYS A 186 -10.13 9.19 16.09
CA CYS A 186 -10.28 8.88 17.51
C CYS A 186 -11.60 9.43 18.04
N ARG A 187 -12.07 8.96 19.20
CA ARG A 187 -13.39 9.32 19.73
C ARG A 187 -13.62 10.83 19.82
N THR A 188 -12.61 11.58 20.24
CA THR A 188 -12.66 13.05 20.34
C THR A 188 -12.84 13.69 18.96
N HIS A 189 -11.99 13.35 17.99
CA HIS A 189 -12.10 13.92 16.64
C HIS A 189 -13.34 13.43 15.89
N HIS A 190 -13.80 12.21 16.15
CA HIS A 190 -15.05 11.68 15.60
C HIS A 190 -16.26 12.48 16.10
N GLN A 191 -16.31 12.82 17.40
CA GLN A 191 -17.35 13.69 17.95
C GLN A 191 -17.26 15.11 17.39
N ASN A 192 -16.05 15.66 17.31
CA ASN A 192 -15.83 17.00 16.74
C ASN A 192 -16.27 17.06 15.27
N TYR A 193 -16.04 16.01 14.50
CA TYR A 193 -16.52 15.91 13.11
C TYR A 193 -18.04 16.04 13.03
N HIS A 194 -18.78 15.27 13.85
CA HIS A 194 -20.25 15.33 13.90
C HIS A 194 -20.79 16.68 14.41
N GLN A 195 -20.07 17.34 15.33
CA GLN A 195 -20.49 18.63 15.90
C GLN A 195 -20.22 19.82 14.95
N LEU A 196 -19.05 19.83 14.30
CA LEU A 196 -18.61 20.93 13.45
C LEU A 196 -19.13 20.81 12.01
N GLY A 197 -19.37 19.59 11.55
CA GLY A 197 -19.56 19.29 10.14
C GLY A 197 -18.24 19.23 9.36
N PRO A 198 -18.25 18.63 8.16
CA PRO A 198 -17.05 18.31 7.39
C PRO A 198 -16.20 19.54 7.03
N GLU A 199 -16.83 20.62 6.54
CA GLU A 199 -16.11 21.80 6.06
C GLU A 199 -15.31 22.47 7.18
N ARG A 200 -15.96 22.70 8.34
CA ARG A 200 -15.32 23.35 9.48
C ARG A 200 -14.29 22.44 10.15
N PHE A 201 -14.52 21.13 10.16
CA PHE A 201 -13.54 20.16 10.63
C PHE A 201 -12.28 20.17 9.76
N ALA A 202 -12.44 20.16 8.42
CA ALA A 202 -11.33 20.22 7.48
C ALA A 202 -10.51 21.51 7.64
N GLU A 203 -11.18 22.64 7.82
CA GLU A 203 -10.54 23.93 8.04
C GLU A 203 -9.75 23.98 9.35
N LEU A 204 -10.33 23.47 10.45
CA LEU A 204 -9.73 23.52 11.78
C LEU A 204 -8.50 22.60 11.91
N TYR A 205 -8.57 21.39 11.36
CA TYR A 205 -7.52 20.38 11.51
C TYR A 205 -6.63 20.23 10.28
N HIS A 206 -6.92 20.95 9.20
CA HIS A 206 -6.19 20.88 7.93
C HIS A 206 -6.09 19.45 7.36
N VAL A 207 -7.17 18.67 7.50
CA VAL A 207 -7.25 17.28 7.00
C VAL A 207 -8.34 17.12 5.94
N PRO A 208 -8.14 16.22 4.96
CA PRO A 208 -9.17 15.87 3.99
C PRO A 208 -10.35 15.17 4.67
N VAL A 209 -11.57 15.59 4.32
CA VAL A 209 -12.83 15.05 4.87
C VAL A 209 -13.64 14.23 3.86
N ASN A 210 -13.14 14.10 2.63
CA ASN A 210 -13.83 13.35 1.58
C ASN A 210 -13.83 11.83 1.81
N GLY A 211 -12.95 11.33 2.69
CA GLY A 211 -12.77 9.91 2.96
C GLY A 211 -12.27 9.10 1.77
N ILE A 212 -12.13 7.80 1.99
CA ILE A 212 -11.75 6.81 0.96
C ILE A 212 -12.67 5.59 1.01
N LYS A 213 -12.79 4.87 -0.11
CA LYS A 213 -13.37 3.52 -0.12
C LYS A 213 -12.26 2.51 0.12
N LEU A 214 -12.54 1.50 0.92
CA LEU A 214 -11.64 0.37 1.18
C LEU A 214 -12.18 -0.88 0.47
N ASP A 215 -11.28 -1.70 -0.05
CA ASP A 215 -11.65 -3.02 -0.55
C ASP A 215 -12.06 -3.96 0.60
N GLU A 216 -12.79 -5.02 0.23
CA GLU A 216 -13.31 -6.03 1.16
C GLU A 216 -12.20 -6.69 1.99
N GLU A 217 -11.06 -7.00 1.37
CA GLU A 217 -9.95 -7.67 2.04
C GLU A 217 -9.39 -6.78 3.16
N THR A 218 -9.21 -5.49 2.88
CA THR A 218 -8.76 -4.49 3.84
C THR A 218 -9.77 -4.35 4.97
N LEU A 219 -11.07 -4.23 4.66
CA LEU A 219 -12.15 -4.11 5.66
C LEU A 219 -12.20 -5.31 6.61
N LYS A 220 -12.04 -6.52 6.08
CA LYS A 220 -11.94 -7.75 6.86
C LYS A 220 -10.70 -7.75 7.76
N LYS A 221 -9.53 -7.37 7.23
CA LYS A 221 -8.27 -7.28 7.99
C LYS A 221 -8.37 -6.32 9.19
N ILE A 222 -9.09 -5.21 9.04
CA ILE A 222 -9.30 -4.24 10.13
C ILE A 222 -10.54 -4.53 10.99
N ASN A 223 -11.13 -5.73 10.86
CA ASN A 223 -12.28 -6.20 11.64
C ASN A 223 -13.55 -5.34 11.53
N VAL A 224 -13.79 -4.69 10.38
CA VAL A 224 -15.09 -4.07 10.10
C VAL A 224 -16.05 -5.19 9.72
N ARG A 225 -17.13 -5.36 10.50
CA ARG A 225 -18.18 -6.35 10.23
C ARG A 225 -19.15 -5.79 9.21
N GLY A 226 -19.46 -6.55 8.17
CA GLY A 226 -20.38 -6.17 7.11
C GLY A 226 -20.85 -7.39 6.32
N ASN A 227 -21.81 -7.16 5.44
CA ASN A 227 -22.17 -8.14 4.42
C ASN A 227 -21.34 -7.87 3.17
N TYR A 228 -20.38 -8.74 2.88
CA TYR A 228 -19.47 -8.61 1.75
C TYR A 228 -19.71 -9.71 0.69
N GLU A 229 -20.83 -10.41 0.77
CA GLU A 229 -21.20 -11.40 -0.24
C GLU A 229 -21.49 -10.68 -1.58
N SER A 230 -20.53 -10.77 -2.49
CA SER A 230 -20.67 -10.36 -3.90
C SER A 230 -21.32 -11.47 -4.72
#